data_AF-A0A9D8NLL9-F1
#
_entry.id   AF-A0A9D8NLL9-F1
#
_cell.length_a   1.000
_cell.length_b   1.000
_cell.length_c   1.000
_cell.angle_alpha   90.00
_cell.angle_beta   90.00
_cell.angle_gamma   90.00
#
_symmetry.space_group_name_H-M   'P 1'
#
loop_
_entity.id
_entity.type
_entity.pdbx_description
1 polymer ?
#
loop_
_entity_poly.entity_id
_entity_poly.type
_entity_poly.pdbx_seq_one_letter_code
_entity_poly.pdbx_strand_id
1 'polypeptide(L)' 'KGDGPDGDPLKCKLARLHGLWVDRDGSVFIGDSEAHRVRVVRAK' A
#
# COMPACT_ATOMS: atom_id res chain seq x y z
N LYS A 1 9.12 9.61 0.99
CA LYS A 1 8.80 9.19 2.36
C LYS A 1 7.61 10.00 2.88
N GLY A 2 6.59 9.36 3.45
CA GLY A 2 5.41 10.01 4.04
C GLY A 2 4.27 9.02 4.30
N ASP A 3 3.18 9.50 4.90
CA ASP A 3 1.92 8.76 5.08
C ASP A 3 0.84 9.46 4.24
N GLY A 4 0.76 9.10 2.95
CA GLY A 4 -0.21 9.70 2.04
C GLY A 4 -1.64 9.26 2.32
N PRO A 5 -2.64 10.02 1.80
CA PRO A 5 -4.05 9.72 2.05
C PRO A 5 -4.46 8.38 1.42
N ASP A 6 -5.55 7.82 1.94
CA ASP A 6 -6.25 6.72 1.29
C ASP A 6 -7.05 7.24 0.07
N GLY A 7 -7.26 6.38 -0.93
CA GLY A 7 -7.96 6.74 -2.17
C GLY A 7 -7.08 6.53 -3.40
N ASP A 8 -6.80 7.61 -4.15
CA ASP A 8 -5.95 7.56 -5.35
C ASP A 8 -4.54 7.02 -5.00
N PRO A 9 -4.20 5.79 -5.43
CA PRO A 9 -2.93 5.17 -5.07
C PRO A 9 -1.72 5.97 -5.57
N LEU A 10 -1.86 6.74 -6.66
CA LEU A 10 -0.78 7.55 -7.21
C LEU A 10 -0.48 8.80 -6.37
N LYS A 11 -1.40 9.19 -5.47
CA LYS A 11 -1.21 10.28 -4.50
C LYS A 11 -0.81 9.76 -3.12
N CYS A 12 -0.84 8.44 -2.90
CA CYS A 12 -0.47 7.83 -1.64
C CYS A 12 1.06 7.70 -1.52
N LYS A 13 1.68 8.57 -0.73
CA LYS A 13 3.10 8.45 -0.36
C LYS A 13 3.29 7.31 0.64
N LEU A 14 4.35 6.52 0.44
CA LEU A 14 4.81 5.48 1.37
C LEU A 14 5.99 5.97 2.23
N ALA A 15 6.15 5.37 3.41
CA ALA A 15 7.24 5.68 4.32
C ALA A 15 8.43 4.71 4.12
N ARG A 16 8.21 3.41 4.32
CA ARG A 16 9.16 2.32 4.05
C ARG A 16 8.43 1.04 3.68
N LEU A 17 8.32 0.80 2.38
CA LEU A 17 7.84 -0.45 1.84
C LEU A 17 8.78 -1.57 2.28
N HIS A 18 8.22 -2.57 2.96
CA HIS A 18 8.97 -3.71 3.51
C HIS A 18 8.54 -5.04 2.88
N GLY A 19 7.29 -5.13 2.41
CA GLY A 19 6.78 -6.34 1.79
C GLY A 19 5.62 -6.09 0.85
N LEU A 20 5.46 -6.98 -0.11
CA LEU A 20 4.37 -7.01 -1.08
C LEU A 20 3.78 -8.42 -1.15
N TRP A 21 2.46 -8.49 -1.29
CA TRP A 21 1.74 -9.73 -1.58
C TRP A 21 0.65 -9.46 -2.60
N VAL A 22 0.47 -10.36 -3.56
CA VAL A 22 -0.60 -10.30 -4.55
C VAL A 22 -1.54 -11.48 -4.30
N ASP A 23 -2.80 -11.17 -3.99
CA ASP A 23 -3.83 -12.18 -3.78
C ASP A 23 -4.44 -12.64 -5.11
N ARG A 24 -5.18 -13.75 -5.08
CA ARG A 24 -5.76 -14.40 -6.27
C ARG A 24 -6.76 -13.51 -7.01
N ASP A 25 -7.39 -12.58 -6.32
CA ASP A 25 -8.31 -11.58 -6.88
C ASP A 25 -7.57 -10.39 -7.55
N GLY A 26 -6.24 -10.38 -7.51
CA GLY A 26 -5.41 -9.29 -8.03
C GLY A 26 -5.19 -8.14 -7.04
N SER A 27 -5.68 -8.25 -5.80
CA SER A 27 -5.41 -7.27 -4.74
C SER A 27 -3.93 -7.30 -4.35
N VAL A 28 -3.30 -6.13 -4.28
CA VAL A 28 -1.91 -5.96 -3.87
C VAL A 28 -1.85 -5.40 -2.46
N PHE A 29 -1.33 -6.18 -1.53
CA PHE A 29 -1.07 -5.77 -0.15
C PHE A 29 0.35 -5.23 -0.02
N ILE A 30 0.48 -4.11 0.69
CA ILE A 30 1.73 -3.38 0.86
C ILE A 30 1.99 -3.19 2.36
N GLY A 31 3.09 -3.77 2.85
CA GLY A 31 3.57 -3.53 4.21
C GLY A 31 4.40 -2.25 4.28
N ASP A 32 3.80 -1.16 4.79
CA ASP A 32 4.45 0.14 4.96
C ASP A 32 4.87 0.32 6.43
N SER A 33 6.03 -0.22 6.73
CA SER A 33 6.48 -0.47 8.11
C SER A 33 6.78 0.79 8.93
N GLU A 34 7.24 1.88 8.30
CA GLU A 34 7.45 3.16 9.00
C GLU A 34 6.18 4.00 9.09
N ALA A 35 5.15 3.68 8.29
CA ALA A 35 3.82 4.25 8.47
C ALA A 35 2.98 3.44 9.48
N HIS A 36 3.47 2.28 9.95
CA HIS A 36 2.73 1.32 10.77
C HIS A 36 1.40 0.89 10.12
N ARG A 37 1.39 0.72 8.79
CA ARG A 37 0.18 0.38 8.03
C ARG A 37 0.40 -0.81 7.10
N VAL A 38 -0.67 -1.58 6.92
CA VAL A 38 -0.84 -2.47 5.77
C VAL A 38 -1.84 -1.80 4.84
N ARG A 39 -1.43 -1.54 3.60
CA ARG A 39 -2.28 -0.90 2.57
C ARG A 39 -2.69 -1.94 1.54
N VAL A 40 -3.82 -1.72 0.87
CA VAL A 40 -4.30 -2.59 -0.22
C VAL A 40 -4.67 -1.76 -1.45
N VAL A 41 -4.18 -2.17 -2.61
CA VAL A 41 -4.64 -1.69 -3.92
C VAL A 41 -5.46 -2.81 -4.53
N ARG A 42 -6.76 -2.56 -4.74
CA ARG A 42 -7.65 -3.57 -5.34
C ARG A 42 -7.64 -3.46 -6.86
N ALA A 43 -7.60 -4.60 -7.52
CA ALA A 43 -7.88 -4.67 -8.95
C ALA A 43 -9.32 -4.17 -9.21
N LYS A 44 -9.52 -3.53 -10.36
CA LYS A 44 -10.86 -3.15 -10.82
C LYS A 44 -11.58 -4.34 -11.43
#